data_AF-A0A7D3X0D1-F1
#
_entry.id   AF-A0A7D3X0D1-F1
#
_cell.length_a   1.000
_cell.length_b   1.000
_cell.length_c   1.000
_cell.angle_alpha   90.00
_cell.angle_beta   90.00
_cell.angle_gamma   90.00
#
_symmetry.space_group_name_H-M   'P 1'
#
loop_
_entity.id
_entity.type
_entity.pdbx_description
1 polymer ?
#
loop_
_entity_poly.entity_id
_entity_poly.type
_entity_poly.pdbx_seq_one_letter_code
_entity_poly.pdbx_strand_id
1 'polypeptide(L)'
;MSFSNDSHLTDPACAELRAWLPDLADGRPLPPEAAHLAAHLPACPACQAELAELRQLFNDLDALPAELPPLTMRDDFQALLHEEKAKLAAASPTGLTAARGGQPLQSAAMQEEKPGPQRVLAATQQWLRVAASVALVAVGAVLGLLLRGGPVAPPLAQNTQAAQPQQATLSVRLAAARQQPATASERLQLVSQAPAMVVEPNDPAVLTLIHTLDTDPNPNVRLAACEALVRLRADPA
;
A
#
# COMPACT_ATOMS: atom_id res chain seq x y z
N MET A 1 -29.64 -35.11 39.24
CA MET A 1 -28.48 -35.13 38.35
C MET A 1 -27.24 -34.89 39.19
N SER A 2 -26.28 -35.81 39.15
CA SER A 2 -25.11 -35.82 40.01
C SER A 2 -24.11 -34.75 39.56
N PHE A 3 -23.71 -33.86 40.48
CA PHE A 3 -22.56 -32.98 40.30
C PHE A 3 -21.30 -33.86 40.35
N SER A 4 -20.71 -34.08 39.19
CA SER A 4 -19.49 -34.87 39.05
C SER A 4 -18.30 -34.12 39.63
N ASN A 5 -17.85 -34.56 40.80
CA ASN A 5 -16.45 -34.70 41.20
C ASN A 5 -15.54 -33.45 41.00
N ASP A 6 -15.53 -32.55 41.98
CA ASP A 6 -14.56 -31.44 42.15
C ASP A 6 -13.09 -31.89 42.31
N SER A 7 -12.81 -33.21 42.23
CA SER A 7 -11.46 -33.78 42.35
C SER A 7 -10.53 -33.47 41.16
N HIS A 8 -11.05 -32.93 40.05
CA HIS A 8 -10.23 -32.56 38.89
C HIS A 8 -9.65 -31.14 38.99
N LEU A 9 -10.19 -30.28 39.87
CA LEU A 9 -9.66 -28.92 40.11
C LEU A 9 -8.35 -28.90 40.91
N THR A 10 -7.89 -30.06 41.40
CA THR A 10 -6.67 -30.18 42.21
C THR A 10 -5.43 -30.54 41.39
N ASP A 11 -5.60 -30.96 40.12
CA ASP A 11 -4.48 -31.20 39.21
C ASP A 11 -4.12 -29.89 38.46
N PRO A 12 -2.88 -29.38 38.59
CA PRO A 12 -2.46 -28.16 37.91
C PRO A 12 -2.59 -28.26 36.38
N ALA A 13 -2.43 -29.45 35.79
CA ALA A 13 -2.56 -29.63 34.34
C ALA A 13 -4.02 -29.53 33.87
N CYS A 14 -4.98 -29.99 34.69
CA CYS A 14 -6.41 -29.80 34.43
C CYS A 14 -6.78 -28.32 34.47
N ALA A 15 -6.28 -27.59 35.48
CA ALA A 15 -6.55 -26.16 35.63
C ALA A 15 -6.00 -25.34 34.45
N GLU A 16 -4.79 -25.68 33.97
CA GLU A 16 -4.18 -25.04 32.81
C GLU A 16 -4.95 -25.35 31.52
N LEU A 17 -5.32 -26.62 31.30
CA LEU A 17 -6.06 -27.04 30.11
C LEU A 17 -7.47 -26.42 30.04
N ARG A 18 -8.11 -26.18 31.19
CA ARG A 18 -9.45 -25.58 31.27
C ARG A 18 -9.55 -24.23 30.56
N ALA A 19 -8.48 -23.42 30.61
CA ALA A 19 -8.43 -22.14 29.91
C ALA A 19 -8.49 -22.29 28.38
N TRP A 20 -8.02 -23.41 27.86
CA TRP A 20 -7.94 -23.72 26.42
C TRP A 20 -9.10 -24.57 25.90
N LEU A 21 -9.94 -25.13 26.79
CA LEU A 21 -11.08 -25.96 26.41
C LEU A 21 -12.06 -25.28 25.46
N PRO A 22 -12.42 -23.98 25.60
CA PRO A 22 -13.30 -23.30 24.66
C PRO A 22 -12.75 -23.26 23.24
N ASP A 23 -11.46 -22.95 23.09
CA ASP A 23 -10.79 -22.91 21.78
C ASP A 23 -10.73 -24.31 21.13
N LEU A 24 -10.41 -25.33 21.94
CA LEU A 24 -10.44 -26.74 21.51
C LEU A 24 -11.84 -27.23 21.12
N ALA A 25 -12.88 -26.67 21.74
CA ALA A 25 -14.27 -26.97 21.41
C ALA A 25 -14.72 -26.31 20.11
N ASP A 26 -14.25 -25.10 19.83
CA ASP A 26 -14.38 -24.35 18.55
C ASP A 26 -13.48 -24.93 17.43
N GLY A 27 -12.79 -26.05 17.67
CA GLY A 27 -11.95 -26.73 16.69
C GLY A 27 -10.58 -26.10 16.46
N ARG A 28 -10.16 -25.13 17.29
CA ARG A 28 -8.81 -24.54 17.23
C ARG A 28 -7.81 -25.46 17.93
N PRO A 29 -6.62 -25.67 17.34
CA PRO A 29 -5.58 -26.48 17.99
C PRO A 29 -4.99 -25.73 19.19
N LEU A 30 -4.43 -26.50 20.13
CA LEU A 30 -3.63 -25.93 21.22
C LEU A 30 -2.43 -25.14 20.65
N PRO A 31 -2.15 -23.95 21.18
CA PRO A 31 -0.99 -23.17 20.77
C PRO A 31 0.31 -23.84 21.26
N PRO A 32 1.49 -23.48 20.71
CA PRO A 32 2.75 -24.16 21.02
C PRO A 32 3.13 -24.09 22.50
N GLU A 33 2.76 -23.02 23.20
CA GLU A 33 2.95 -22.87 24.65
C GLU A 33 2.15 -23.87 25.50
N ALA A 34 1.06 -24.43 24.96
CA ALA A 34 0.18 -25.38 25.62
C ALA A 34 0.32 -26.81 25.05
N ALA A 35 1.31 -27.06 24.20
CA ALA A 35 1.49 -28.35 23.54
C ALA A 35 1.76 -29.51 24.52
N HIS A 36 2.34 -29.22 25.70
CA HIS A 36 2.54 -30.21 26.76
C HIS A 36 1.23 -30.80 27.30
N LEU A 37 0.13 -30.04 27.22
CA LEU A 37 -1.19 -30.47 27.68
C LEU A 37 -1.88 -31.44 26.72
N ALA A 38 -1.40 -31.55 25.47
CA ALA A 38 -1.97 -32.47 24.50
C ALA A 38 -1.90 -33.94 24.96
N ALA A 39 -0.85 -34.30 25.72
CA ALA A 39 -0.70 -35.63 26.30
C ALA A 39 -1.65 -35.89 27.48
N HIS A 40 -2.12 -34.83 28.15
CA HIS A 40 -3.01 -34.93 29.30
C HIS A 40 -4.46 -35.22 28.88
N LEU A 41 -4.93 -34.63 27.77
CA LEU A 41 -6.29 -34.79 27.28
C LEU A 41 -6.75 -36.25 27.12
N PRO A 42 -6.00 -37.18 26.47
CA PRO A 42 -6.42 -38.58 26.38
C PRO A 42 -6.34 -39.34 27.72
N ALA A 43 -5.58 -38.84 28.69
CA ALA A 43 -5.39 -39.49 30.00
C ALA A 43 -6.43 -39.06 31.06
N CYS A 44 -7.13 -37.93 30.85
CA CYS A 44 -8.07 -37.37 31.83
C CYS A 44 -9.54 -37.45 31.35
N PRO A 45 -10.39 -38.31 31.94
CA PRO A 45 -11.80 -38.42 31.54
C PRO A 45 -12.66 -37.20 31.92
N ALA A 46 -12.27 -36.44 32.94
CA ALA A 46 -12.98 -35.24 33.35
C ALA A 46 -12.86 -34.13 32.29
N CYS A 47 -11.65 -33.83 31.83
CA CYS A 47 -11.43 -32.85 30.76
C CYS A 47 -12.05 -33.29 29.43
N GLN A 48 -12.11 -34.60 29.15
CA GLN A 48 -12.82 -35.11 27.97
C GLN A 48 -14.33 -34.87 28.05
N ALA A 49 -14.94 -35.05 29.23
CA ALA A 49 -16.35 -34.79 29.45
C ALA A 49 -16.69 -33.30 29.31
N GLU A 50 -15.89 -32.42 29.91
CA GLU A 50 -16.06 -30.97 29.76
C GLU A 50 -15.92 -30.54 28.29
N LEU A 51 -14.91 -31.05 27.58
CA LEU A 51 -14.72 -30.76 26.16
C LEU A 51 -15.91 -31.23 25.31
N ALA A 52 -16.49 -32.39 25.62
CA ALA A 52 -17.65 -32.91 24.92
C ALA A 52 -18.90 -32.04 25.15
N GLU A 53 -19.10 -31.55 26.38
CA GLU A 53 -20.20 -30.65 26.72
C GLU A 53 -20.06 -29.30 25.99
N LEU A 54 -18.87 -28.71 25.99
CA LEU A 54 -18.62 -27.46 25.25
C LEU A 54 -18.84 -27.65 23.75
N ARG A 55 -18.35 -28.76 23.16
CA ARG A 55 -18.58 -29.06 21.74
C ARG A 55 -20.05 -29.20 21.41
N GLN A 56 -20.83 -29.82 22.28
CA GLN A 56 -22.28 -29.91 22.09
C GLN A 56 -22.92 -28.52 22.06
N LEU A 57 -22.55 -27.64 23.00
CA LEU A 57 -23.03 -26.26 23.03
C LEU A 57 -22.68 -25.49 21.75
N PHE A 58 -21.43 -25.57 21.28
CA PHE A 58 -21.03 -24.90 20.03
C PHE A 58 -21.78 -25.46 18.81
N ASN A 59 -21.97 -26.78 18.73
CA ASN A 59 -22.76 -27.39 17.66
C ASN A 59 -24.22 -26.91 17.69
N ASP A 60 -24.82 -26.74 18.88
CA ASP A 60 -26.18 -26.21 19.03
C ASP A 60 -26.27 -24.74 18.58
N LEU A 61 -25.22 -23.94 18.83
CA LEU A 61 -25.12 -22.55 18.35
C LEU A 61 -24.95 -22.48 16.83
N ASP A 62 -24.12 -23.35 16.25
CA ASP A 62 -23.91 -23.44 14.80
C ASP A 62 -25.15 -23.95 14.05
N ALA A 63 -25.99 -24.75 14.73
CA ALA A 63 -27.24 -25.24 14.18
C ALA A 63 -28.36 -24.17 14.16
N LEU A 64 -28.16 -23.01 14.78
CA LEU A 64 -29.12 -21.92 14.72
C LEU A 64 -29.28 -21.42 13.29
N PRO A 65 -30.52 -21.15 12.83
CA PRO A 65 -30.73 -20.63 11.49
C PRO A 65 -30.07 -19.27 11.36
N ALA A 66 -29.30 -19.07 10.29
CA ALA A 66 -28.73 -17.77 9.97
C ALA A 66 -29.86 -16.76 9.72
N GLU A 67 -29.97 -15.75 10.58
CA GLU A 67 -30.84 -14.61 10.32
C GLU A 67 -30.28 -13.80 9.16
N LEU A 68 -30.96 -13.85 8.01
CA LEU A 68 -30.57 -13.06 6.85
C LEU A 68 -31.00 -11.60 7.09
N PRO A 69 -30.09 -10.62 7.03
CA PRO A 69 -30.49 -9.22 7.16
C PRO A 69 -31.49 -8.86 6.05
N PRO A 70 -32.46 -7.97 6.34
CA PRO A 70 -33.41 -7.53 5.33
C PRO A 70 -32.66 -6.85 4.18
N LEU A 71 -33.13 -7.05 2.94
CA LEU A 71 -32.48 -6.51 1.74
C LEU A 71 -32.32 -4.98 1.78
N THR A 72 -33.19 -4.28 2.53
CA THR A 72 -33.13 -2.82 2.74
C THR A 72 -31.81 -2.37 3.38
N MET A 73 -31.23 -3.16 4.29
CA MET A 73 -29.97 -2.80 4.96
C MET A 73 -28.80 -2.70 3.97
N ARG A 74 -28.82 -3.54 2.91
CA ARG A 74 -27.81 -3.46 1.84
C ARG A 74 -27.97 -2.15 1.07
N ASP A 75 -29.20 -1.76 0.80
CA ASP A 75 -29.50 -0.55 0.04
C ASP A 75 -29.15 0.70 0.88
N ASP A 76 -29.44 0.70 2.18
CA ASP A 76 -29.03 1.73 3.14
C ASP A 76 -27.49 1.85 3.22
N PHE A 77 -26.80 0.72 3.29
CA PHE A 77 -25.33 0.67 3.27
C PHE A 77 -24.76 1.23 1.97
N GLN A 78 -25.36 0.89 0.82
CA GLN A 78 -24.94 1.42 -0.48
C GLN A 78 -25.17 2.94 -0.58
N ALA A 79 -26.27 3.43 -0.03
CA ALA A 79 -26.54 4.87 0.04
C ALA A 79 -25.47 5.59 0.87
N LEU A 80 -25.14 5.06 2.05
CA LEU A 80 -24.11 5.62 2.92
C LEU A 80 -22.71 5.60 2.26
N LEU A 81 -22.36 4.49 1.59
CA LEU A 81 -21.12 4.40 0.81
C LEU A 81 -21.08 5.42 -0.34
N HIS A 82 -22.19 5.62 -1.02
CA HIS A 82 -22.26 6.58 -2.12
C HIS A 82 -22.08 8.01 -1.61
N GLU A 83 -22.66 8.33 -0.46
CA GLU A 83 -22.49 9.62 0.20
C GLU A 83 -21.02 9.86 0.60
N GLU A 84 -20.36 8.89 1.22
CA GLU A 84 -18.95 9.00 1.56
C GLU A 84 -18.05 9.13 0.33
N LYS A 85 -18.32 8.36 -0.74
CA LYS A 85 -17.61 8.52 -2.01
C LYS A 85 -17.80 9.91 -2.61
N ALA A 86 -19.00 10.47 -2.52
CA ALA A 86 -19.29 11.82 -3.00
C ALA A 86 -18.55 12.89 -2.18
N LYS A 87 -18.48 12.74 -0.84
CA LYS A 87 -17.69 13.62 0.04
C LYS A 87 -16.21 13.57 -0.33
N LEU A 88 -15.66 12.37 -0.56
CA LEU A 88 -14.27 12.19 -0.99
C LEU A 88 -14.02 12.78 -2.39
N ALA A 89 -14.98 12.65 -3.32
CA ALA A 89 -14.90 13.23 -4.65
C ALA A 89 -14.98 14.76 -4.64
N ALA A 90 -15.82 15.34 -3.78
CA ALA A 90 -15.95 16.79 -3.61
C ALA A 90 -14.76 17.40 -2.85
N ALA A 91 -14.16 16.66 -1.91
CA ALA A 91 -12.93 17.04 -1.22
C ALA A 91 -11.68 16.82 -2.10
N SER A 92 -11.78 16.00 -3.14
CA SER A 92 -10.75 15.88 -4.16
C SER A 92 -10.77 17.15 -5.04
N PRO A 93 -9.62 17.80 -5.27
CA PRO A 93 -9.58 18.99 -6.11
C PRO A 93 -10.13 18.65 -7.50
N THR A 94 -11.28 19.25 -7.83
CA THR A 94 -11.89 19.14 -9.16
C THR A 94 -10.94 19.80 -10.16
N GLY A 95 -10.31 19.01 -11.02
CA GLY A 95 -9.30 19.50 -11.96
C GLY A 95 -8.04 18.65 -12.10
N LEU A 96 -7.88 17.57 -11.32
CA LEU A 96 -6.87 16.56 -11.61
C LEU A 96 -7.31 15.71 -12.81
N THR A 97 -7.27 16.29 -14.00
CA THR A 97 -7.06 15.49 -15.21
C THR A 97 -5.77 14.72 -15.00
N ALA A 98 -5.78 13.40 -15.18
CA ALA A 98 -4.57 12.61 -15.24
C ALA A 98 -3.74 13.04 -16.46
N ALA A 99 -3.03 14.15 -16.33
CA ALA A 99 -2.14 14.69 -17.34
C ALA A 99 -0.81 13.96 -17.18
N ARG A 100 -0.69 12.78 -17.77
CA ARG A 100 0.64 12.23 -18.08
C ARG A 100 1.21 13.06 -19.23
N GLY A 101 1.89 14.16 -18.91
CA GLY A 101 2.62 14.96 -19.91
C GLY A 101 1.76 15.90 -20.77
N GLY A 102 0.78 16.59 -20.18
CA GLY A 102 0.18 17.79 -20.80
C GLY A 102 -0.72 17.56 -22.02
N GLN A 103 -1.13 16.32 -22.32
CA GLN A 103 -2.16 16.05 -23.34
C GLN A 103 -3.45 15.60 -22.65
N PRO A 104 -4.59 16.28 -22.87
CA PRO A 104 -5.87 15.74 -22.45
C PRO A 104 -6.10 14.41 -23.20
N LEU A 105 -6.42 13.34 -22.47
CA LEU A 105 -6.91 12.10 -23.05
C LEU A 105 -8.24 12.40 -23.74
N GLN A 106 -8.17 12.78 -25.01
CA GLN A 106 -9.34 12.87 -25.87
C GLN A 106 -9.90 11.47 -25.99
N SER A 107 -11.08 11.25 -25.42
CA SER A 107 -11.89 10.07 -25.71
C SER A 107 -12.07 10.03 -27.22
N ALA A 108 -11.64 8.93 -27.82
CA ALA A 108 -11.71 8.69 -29.25
C ALA A 108 -13.16 8.65 -29.73
N ALA A 109 -13.76 9.82 -29.93
CA ALA A 109 -14.85 10.00 -30.86
C ALA A 109 -14.21 10.02 -32.24
N MET A 110 -14.35 8.90 -32.95
CA MET A 110 -13.91 8.72 -34.32
C MET A 110 -14.60 9.77 -35.21
N GLN A 111 -13.88 10.84 -35.57
CA GLN A 111 -14.30 11.77 -36.61
C GLN A 111 -13.51 11.46 -37.87
N GLU A 112 -14.23 10.98 -38.89
CA GLU A 112 -13.75 10.81 -40.26
C GLU A 112 -13.32 12.17 -40.83
N GLU A 113 -12.01 12.39 -40.96
CA GLU A 113 -11.47 13.53 -41.71
C GLU A 113 -11.25 13.15 -43.19
N LYS A 114 -12.02 13.79 -44.07
CA LYS A 114 -11.76 13.85 -45.51
C LYS A 114 -10.49 14.69 -45.79
N PRO A 115 -9.58 14.24 -46.67
CA PRO A 115 -8.36 15.00 -46.96
C PRO A 115 -8.64 16.13 -47.95
N GLY A 116 -8.46 17.37 -47.51
CA GLY A 116 -8.49 18.58 -48.35
C GLY A 116 -7.11 18.95 -48.92
N PRO A 117 -7.04 19.64 -50.08
CA PRO A 117 -5.80 19.86 -50.82
C PRO A 117 -5.10 21.14 -50.35
N GLN A 118 -4.35 21.08 -49.25
CA GLN A 118 -3.52 22.22 -48.78
C GLN A 118 -2.03 21.90 -48.66
N ARG A 119 -1.57 20.77 -49.23
CA ARG A 119 -0.20 20.27 -49.03
C ARG A 119 0.90 20.89 -49.88
N VAL A 120 0.63 21.91 -50.69
CA VAL A 120 1.64 22.41 -51.65
C VAL A 120 2.29 23.75 -51.24
N LEU A 121 1.78 24.45 -50.21
CA LEU A 121 2.38 25.69 -49.68
C LEU A 121 3.18 25.50 -48.37
N ALA A 122 3.25 24.28 -47.83
CA ALA A 122 3.88 24.00 -46.53
C ALA A 122 5.40 23.79 -46.58
N ALA A 123 5.97 23.44 -47.74
CA ALA A 123 7.38 23.04 -47.84
C ALA A 123 8.35 24.22 -47.67
N THR A 124 8.03 25.42 -48.15
CA THR A 124 8.91 26.60 -48.00
C THR A 124 8.82 27.23 -46.60
N GLN A 125 7.66 27.09 -45.93
CA GLN A 125 7.44 27.52 -44.55
C GLN A 125 8.27 26.71 -43.54
N GLN A 126 8.51 25.42 -43.80
CA GLN A 126 9.29 24.56 -42.91
C GLN A 126 10.78 24.93 -42.90
N TRP A 127 11.37 25.24 -44.06
CA TRP A 127 12.78 25.67 -44.15
C TRP A 127 13.01 27.06 -43.53
N LEU A 128 12.06 27.99 -43.68
CA LEU A 128 12.16 29.29 -42.99
C LEU A 128 12.09 29.15 -41.46
N ARG A 129 11.30 28.21 -40.93
CA ARG A 129 11.22 27.95 -39.48
C ARG A 129 12.53 27.38 -38.93
N VAL A 130 13.19 26.50 -39.68
CA VAL A 130 14.51 25.95 -39.31
C VAL A 130 15.59 27.03 -39.37
N ALA A 131 15.60 27.87 -40.41
CA ALA A 131 16.54 28.97 -40.50
C ALA A 131 16.36 29.99 -39.36
N ALA A 132 15.10 30.32 -39.02
CA ALA A 132 14.78 31.24 -37.93
C ALA A 132 15.20 30.71 -36.54
N SER A 133 15.04 29.41 -36.28
CA SER A 133 15.44 28.82 -35.00
C SER A 133 16.96 28.78 -34.85
N VAL A 134 17.70 28.43 -35.91
CA VAL A 134 19.17 28.47 -35.91
C VAL A 134 19.68 29.91 -35.73
N ALA A 135 19.04 30.89 -36.38
CA ALA A 135 19.39 32.30 -36.20
C ALA A 135 19.16 32.78 -34.76
N LEU A 136 18.04 32.42 -34.13
CA LEU A 136 17.74 32.77 -32.74
C LEU A 136 18.76 32.16 -31.76
N VAL A 137 19.17 30.91 -31.98
CA VAL A 137 20.19 30.25 -31.17
C VAL A 137 21.55 30.91 -31.35
N ALA A 138 21.94 31.24 -32.58
CA ALA A 138 23.21 31.91 -32.86
C ALA A 138 23.26 33.31 -32.23
N VAL A 139 22.19 34.10 -32.36
CA VAL A 139 22.08 35.43 -31.74
C VAL A 139 22.10 35.31 -30.22
N GLY A 140 21.35 34.37 -29.63
CA GLY A 140 21.36 34.14 -28.18
C GLY A 140 22.73 33.68 -27.66
N ALA A 141 23.45 32.85 -28.41
CA ALA A 141 24.78 32.38 -28.04
C ALA A 141 25.83 33.50 -28.11
N VAL A 142 25.82 34.29 -29.19
CA VAL A 142 26.71 35.45 -29.36
C VAL A 142 26.42 36.49 -28.29
N LEU A 143 25.16 36.88 -28.10
CA LEU A 143 24.75 37.83 -27.08
C LEU A 143 25.08 37.32 -25.67
N GLY A 144 24.89 36.02 -25.41
CA GLY A 144 25.25 35.38 -24.15
C GLY A 144 26.76 35.36 -23.89
N LEU A 145 27.59 35.21 -24.92
CA LEU A 145 29.05 35.30 -24.82
C LEU A 145 29.53 36.75 -24.62
N LEU A 146 28.90 37.71 -25.30
CA LEU A 146 29.20 39.14 -25.15
C LEU A 146 28.80 39.70 -23.77
N LEU A 147 27.72 39.18 -23.16
CA LEU A 147 27.25 39.57 -21.82
C LEU A 147 27.97 38.82 -20.69
N ARG A 148 28.79 37.80 -21.00
CA ARG A 148 29.52 36.96 -20.03
C ARG A 148 30.81 37.63 -19.54
N GLY A 149 30.69 38.89 -19.12
CA GLY A 149 31.78 39.75 -18.64
C GLY A 149 31.61 40.24 -17.20
N GLY A 150 30.80 39.58 -16.37
CA GLY A 150 30.60 39.95 -14.95
C GLY A 150 30.85 38.77 -13.99
N PRO A 151 31.34 39.01 -12.76
CA PRO A 151 31.66 37.96 -11.81
C PRO A 151 30.43 37.10 -11.51
N VAL A 152 30.63 35.79 -11.61
CA VAL A 152 29.60 34.76 -11.49
C VAL A 152 29.04 34.77 -10.06
N ALA A 153 27.84 35.31 -9.90
CA ALA A 153 27.00 35.03 -8.74
C ALA A 153 26.55 33.55 -8.81
N PRO A 154 26.50 32.81 -7.69
CA PRO A 154 26.07 31.42 -7.71
C PRO A 154 24.58 31.34 -8.14
N PRO A 155 24.23 30.40 -9.03
CA PRO A 155 22.86 30.25 -9.52
C PRO A 155 21.95 29.71 -8.42
N LEU A 156 20.99 30.54 -8.01
CA LEU A 156 19.73 30.06 -7.44
C LEU A 156 18.96 29.33 -8.56
N ALA A 157 18.42 28.16 -8.20
CA ALA A 157 17.67 27.25 -9.07
C ALA A 157 18.52 26.49 -10.11
N GLN A 158 19.22 25.49 -9.61
CA GLN A 158 19.74 24.39 -10.39
C GLN A 158 19.16 23.10 -9.85
N ASN A 159 18.11 22.62 -10.54
CA ASN A 159 17.64 21.25 -10.49
C ASN A 159 18.77 20.38 -11.06
N THR A 160 19.76 20.15 -10.22
CA THR A 160 20.89 19.28 -10.51
C THR A 160 20.60 18.00 -9.78
N GLN A 161 20.29 16.93 -10.53
CA GLN A 161 20.91 15.64 -10.23
C GLN A 161 22.44 15.85 -10.24
N ALA A 162 22.96 16.44 -9.16
CA ALA A 162 24.38 16.55 -8.91
C ALA A 162 24.78 15.32 -8.10
N ALA A 163 25.64 14.51 -8.70
CA ALA A 163 26.65 13.70 -8.05
C ALA A 163 26.17 12.99 -6.77
N GLN A 164 25.72 11.74 -6.92
CA GLN A 164 25.67 10.77 -5.83
C GLN A 164 27.01 10.78 -5.08
N PRO A 165 27.07 11.26 -3.83
CA PRO A 165 28.14 10.89 -2.94
C PRO A 165 27.63 9.63 -2.23
N GLN A 166 27.92 8.47 -2.81
CA GLN A 166 27.65 7.15 -2.22
C GLN A 166 26.15 6.80 -2.10
N GLN A 167 25.85 5.53 -2.35
CA GLN A 167 24.52 4.96 -2.30
C GLN A 167 23.99 5.02 -0.86
N ALA A 168 23.31 6.10 -0.48
CA ALA A 168 22.51 6.08 0.74
C ALA A 168 21.51 4.92 0.59
N THR A 169 21.62 3.94 1.50
CA THR A 169 20.75 2.76 1.54
C THR A 169 19.27 3.20 1.52
N LEU A 170 18.41 2.39 0.92
CA LEU A 170 16.98 2.68 0.82
C LEU A 170 16.35 3.11 2.15
N SER A 171 16.77 2.48 3.25
CA SER A 171 16.36 2.81 4.61
C SER A 171 16.65 4.27 4.98
N VAL A 172 17.81 4.81 4.62
CA VAL A 172 18.18 6.21 4.88
C VAL A 172 17.30 7.15 4.05
N ARG A 173 17.01 6.81 2.79
CA ARG A 173 16.14 7.64 1.93
C ARG A 173 14.68 7.64 2.40
N LEU A 174 14.17 6.48 2.80
CA LEU A 174 12.83 6.33 3.37
C LEU A 174 12.72 7.05 4.73
N ALA A 175 13.73 6.93 5.60
CA ALA A 175 13.77 7.65 6.87
C ALA A 175 13.86 9.17 6.67
N ALA A 176 14.70 9.64 5.75
CA ALA A 176 14.83 11.06 5.43
C ALA A 176 13.54 11.63 4.83
N ALA A 177 12.88 10.90 3.93
CA ALA A 177 11.60 11.30 3.36
C ALA A 177 10.47 11.36 4.41
N ARG A 178 10.62 10.70 5.55
CA ARG A 178 9.66 10.82 6.66
C ARG A 178 9.95 12.00 7.59
N GLN A 179 11.20 12.42 7.72
CA GLN A 179 11.61 13.50 8.61
C GLN A 179 11.48 14.89 7.98
N GLN A 180 11.58 14.97 6.65
CA GLN A 180 11.40 16.19 5.87
C GLN A 180 9.92 16.39 5.51
N PRO A 181 9.46 17.58 5.06
CA PRO A 181 8.11 17.78 4.53
C PRO A 181 7.96 17.12 3.14
N ALA A 182 8.35 15.85 3.00
CA ALA A 182 8.18 15.11 1.77
C ALA A 182 6.69 14.81 1.55
N THR A 183 6.24 14.98 0.32
CA THR A 183 4.85 14.75 -0.04
C THR A 183 4.51 13.25 0.10
N ALA A 184 3.23 12.93 0.27
CA ALA A 184 2.78 11.53 0.27
C ALA A 184 3.20 10.79 -1.02
N SER A 185 3.20 11.47 -2.17
CA SER A 185 3.63 10.92 -3.46
C SER A 185 5.11 10.53 -3.50
N GLU A 186 5.98 11.32 -2.88
CA GLU A 186 7.43 11.05 -2.82
C GLU A 186 7.73 9.83 -1.94
N ARG A 187 7.04 9.73 -0.79
CA ARG A 187 7.11 8.56 0.10
C ARG A 187 6.54 7.31 -0.59
N LEU A 188 5.45 7.44 -1.34
CA LEU A 188 4.88 6.36 -2.17
C LEU A 188 5.88 5.85 -3.22
N GLN A 189 6.54 6.77 -3.94
CA GLN A 189 7.52 6.39 -4.96
C GLN A 189 8.69 5.62 -4.35
N LEU A 190 9.20 6.07 -3.20
CA LEU A 190 10.30 5.41 -2.50
C LEU A 190 9.91 4.01 -2.00
N VAL A 191 8.71 3.86 -1.44
CA VAL A 191 8.19 2.57 -0.97
C VAL A 191 7.97 1.60 -2.14
N SER A 192 7.44 2.10 -3.27
CA SER A 192 7.19 1.27 -4.46
C SER A 192 8.46 0.74 -5.13
N GLN A 193 9.58 1.44 -4.97
CA GLN A 193 10.89 1.04 -5.50
C GLN A 193 11.63 0.09 -4.54
N ALA A 194 11.18 -0.05 -3.30
CA ALA A 194 11.88 -0.81 -2.28
C ALA A 194 12.12 -2.29 -2.64
N PRO A 195 11.15 -3.04 -3.20
CA PRO A 195 11.34 -4.45 -3.53
C PRO A 195 12.47 -4.71 -4.54
N ALA A 196 12.78 -3.73 -5.40
CA ALA A 196 13.81 -3.88 -6.43
C ALA A 196 15.23 -3.65 -5.92
N MET A 197 15.41 -3.16 -4.68
CA MET A 197 16.73 -2.84 -4.13
C MET A 197 17.02 -3.51 -2.79
N VAL A 198 16.11 -4.35 -2.29
CA VAL A 198 16.35 -5.22 -1.13
C VAL A 198 16.93 -6.54 -1.63
N VAL A 199 18.13 -6.87 -1.16
CA VAL A 199 18.89 -8.04 -1.63
C VAL A 199 18.94 -9.16 -0.58
N GLU A 200 18.69 -8.85 0.71
CA GLU A 200 18.83 -9.82 1.80
C GLU A 200 17.60 -9.81 2.75
N PRO A 201 17.21 -10.95 3.35
CA PRO A 201 16.05 -11.06 4.24
C PRO A 201 16.11 -10.20 5.52
N ASN A 202 17.31 -9.78 5.95
CA ASN A 202 17.53 -8.97 7.15
C ASN A 202 17.96 -7.52 6.83
N ASP A 203 17.59 -7.02 5.65
CA ASP A 203 17.93 -5.66 5.25
C ASP A 203 17.18 -4.62 6.14
N PRO A 204 17.85 -3.57 6.64
CA PRO A 204 17.21 -2.46 7.34
C PRO A 204 16.06 -1.79 6.56
N ALA A 205 16.01 -1.96 5.24
CA ALA A 205 14.89 -1.54 4.40
C ALA A 205 13.57 -2.27 4.76
N VAL A 206 13.62 -3.56 5.12
CA VAL A 206 12.42 -4.33 5.52
C VAL A 206 11.82 -3.77 6.81
N LEU A 207 12.66 -3.52 7.81
CA LEU A 207 12.23 -2.90 9.07
C LEU A 207 11.63 -1.50 8.83
N THR A 208 12.21 -0.76 7.89
CA THR A 208 11.71 0.57 7.50
C THR A 208 10.34 0.48 6.81
N LEU A 209 10.11 -0.55 5.98
CA LEU A 209 8.81 -0.82 5.36
C LEU A 209 7.75 -1.22 6.40
N ILE A 210 8.10 -2.08 7.37
CA ILE A 210 7.22 -2.46 8.48
C ILE A 210 6.83 -1.24 9.31
N HIS A 211 7.81 -0.42 9.69
CA HIS A 211 7.54 0.82 10.42
C HIS A 211 6.68 1.80 9.59
N THR A 212 6.86 1.83 8.26
CA THR A 212 6.05 2.66 7.35
C THR A 212 4.63 2.14 7.17
N LEU A 213 4.43 0.83 7.18
CA LEU A 213 3.11 0.20 7.22
C LEU A 213 2.33 0.58 8.49
N ASP A 214 3.02 0.64 9.62
CA ASP A 214 2.39 0.86 10.93
C ASP A 214 2.11 2.35 11.20
N THR A 215 3.05 3.24 10.86
CA THR A 215 3.03 4.62 11.37
C THR A 215 2.88 5.72 10.32
N ASP A 216 2.77 5.41 9.02
CA ASP A 216 2.59 6.48 8.01
C ASP A 216 1.18 7.12 8.10
N PRO A 217 1.06 8.46 8.11
CA PRO A 217 -0.23 9.14 8.19
C PRO A 217 -1.12 8.93 6.95
N ASN A 218 -0.55 8.57 5.78
CA ASN A 218 -1.33 8.40 4.56
C ASN A 218 -1.65 6.90 4.31
N PRO A 219 -2.93 6.52 4.21
CA PRO A 219 -3.34 5.13 4.03
C PRO A 219 -2.80 4.50 2.74
N ASN A 220 -2.60 5.29 1.67
CA ASN A 220 -2.05 4.77 0.42
C ASN A 220 -0.58 4.38 0.58
N VAL A 221 0.19 5.11 1.40
CA VAL A 221 1.60 4.76 1.69
C VAL A 221 1.68 3.46 2.49
N ARG A 222 0.76 3.27 3.43
CA ARG A 222 0.64 2.01 4.20
C ARG A 222 0.33 0.82 3.29
N LEU A 223 -0.64 0.97 2.39
CA LEU A 223 -0.97 -0.07 1.40
C LEU A 223 0.23 -0.41 0.51
N ALA A 224 0.93 0.61 0.00
CA ALA A 224 2.13 0.41 -0.81
C ALA A 224 3.24 -0.31 -0.02
N ALA A 225 3.39 -0.04 1.27
CA ALA A 225 4.34 -0.73 2.14
C ALA A 225 3.97 -2.20 2.35
N CYS A 226 2.67 -2.50 2.52
CA CYS A 226 2.16 -3.87 2.58
C CYS A 226 2.46 -4.63 1.28
N GLU A 227 2.16 -4.02 0.13
CA GLU A 227 2.40 -4.62 -1.18
C GLU A 227 3.89 -4.88 -1.41
N ALA A 228 4.76 -3.94 -1.03
CA ALA A 228 6.21 -4.10 -1.12
C ALA A 228 6.70 -5.30 -0.29
N LEU A 229 6.21 -5.46 0.95
CA LEU A 229 6.55 -6.60 1.81
C LEU A 229 6.05 -7.93 1.25
N VAL A 230 4.85 -7.96 0.66
CA VAL A 230 4.28 -9.16 0.02
C VAL A 230 5.11 -9.58 -1.19
N ARG A 231 5.55 -8.62 -2.02
CA ARG A 231 6.41 -8.91 -3.18
C ARG A 231 7.76 -9.46 -2.77
N LEU A 232 8.37 -8.88 -1.74
CA LEU A 232 9.66 -9.36 -1.21
C LEU A 232 9.58 -10.80 -0.67
N ARG A 233 8.43 -11.21 -0.13
CA ARG A 233 8.18 -12.59 0.28
C ARG A 233 8.06 -13.55 -0.91
N ALA A 234 7.45 -13.11 -2.00
CA ALA A 234 7.18 -13.96 -3.16
C ALA A 234 8.42 -14.18 -4.04
N ASP A 235 9.33 -13.20 -4.06
CA ASP A 235 10.59 -13.25 -4.81
C ASP A 235 11.72 -12.75 -3.90
N PRO A 236 12.19 -13.59 -2.95
CA PRO A 236 13.40 -13.29 -2.21
C PRO A 236 14.56 -13.41 -3.20
N ALA A 237 15.16 -12.28 -3.58
CA ALA A 237 16.31 -12.24 -4.48
C ALA A 237 17.44 -13.20 -4.03
#